data_AF-A0A9D0GZQ0-F1
#
_entry.id   AF-A0A9D0GZQ0-F1
#
_cell.length_a   1.000
_cell.length_b   1.000
_cell.length_c   1.000
_cell.angle_alpha   90.00
_cell.angle_beta   90.00
_cell.angle_gamma   90.00
#
_symmetry.space_group_name_H-M   'P 1'
#
loop_
_entity.id
_entity.type
_entity.pdbx_description
1 polymer ?
#
loop_
_entity_poly.entity_id
_entity_poly.type
_entity_poly.pdbx_seq_one_letter_code
_entity_poly.pdbx_strand_id
1 'polypeptide(L)'
;MEELETNIRAVAVDVLSEEWQEEDVLNKTPVVIKKITKRKGGFTLHMQSPYENIEWYFSKGLTLFNFMEGSKGRFLRIEHEDGQYWVDLPPDRSVLQFLKEFMEE
;
A
#
# COMPACT_ATOMS: atom_id res chain seq x y z
N MET A 1 -1.29 18.68 -8.10
CA MET A 1 -1.78 17.57 -7.27
C MET A 1 -2.66 16.75 -8.18
N GLU A 2 -2.38 15.46 -8.32
CA GLU A 2 -3.13 14.55 -9.21
C GLU A 2 -3.86 13.53 -8.35
N GLU A 3 -5.06 13.14 -8.76
CA GLU A 3 -5.90 12.18 -8.03
C GLU A 3 -6.41 11.08 -8.97
N LEU A 4 -6.52 9.86 -8.45
CA LEU A 4 -7.12 8.71 -9.11
C LEU A 4 -8.19 8.12 -8.19
N GLU A 5 -9.44 8.21 -8.60
CA GLU A 5 -10.56 7.49 -7.96
C GLU A 5 -10.52 6.01 -8.34
N THR A 6 -10.73 5.12 -7.38
CA THR A 6 -10.66 3.67 -7.56
C THR A 6 -11.56 2.91 -6.57
N ASN A 7 -11.64 1.59 -6.71
CA ASN A 7 -12.41 0.71 -5.82
C ASN A 7 -11.78 -0.67 -5.75
N ILE A 8 -10.49 -0.71 -5.40
CA ILE A 8 -9.67 -1.94 -5.42
C ILE A 8 -9.64 -2.55 -4.03
N ARG A 9 -9.95 -3.84 -3.94
CA ARG A 9 -9.76 -4.61 -2.71
C ARG A 9 -8.28 -4.93 -2.52
N ALA A 10 -7.77 -4.68 -1.33
CA ALA A 10 -6.37 -4.87 -0.96
C ALA A 10 -6.29 -5.39 0.49
N VAL A 11 -5.07 -5.67 0.94
CA VAL A 11 -4.76 -6.00 2.34
C VAL A 11 -3.71 -5.02 2.82
N ALA A 12 -4.05 -4.22 3.81
CA ALA A 12 -3.10 -3.38 4.53
C ALA A 12 -2.48 -4.21 5.65
N VAL A 13 -1.17 -4.11 5.84
CA VAL A 13 -0.44 -4.77 6.91
C VAL A 13 0.38 -3.75 7.66
N ASP A 14 0.26 -3.79 8.98
CA ASP A 14 0.98 -2.92 9.92
C ASP A 14 1.67 -3.81 10.97
N VAL A 15 2.94 -3.52 11.22
CA VAL A 15 3.79 -4.19 12.20
C VAL A 15 3.94 -3.25 13.39
N LEU A 16 3.19 -3.53 14.46
CA LEU A 16 3.29 -2.76 15.70
C LEU A 16 4.67 -3.01 16.34
N SER A 17 5.52 -1.99 16.36
CA SER A 17 6.90 -2.11 16.86
C SER A 17 7.03 -2.10 18.40
N GLU A 18 5.95 -1.84 19.15
CA GLU A 18 6.03 -1.58 20.60
C GLU A 18 5.65 -2.74 21.52
N GLU A 19 5.07 -3.83 21.04
CA GLU A 19 4.61 -4.92 21.91
C GLU A 19 5.20 -6.29 21.50
N TRP A 20 6.19 -6.71 22.29
CA TRP A 20 6.77 -8.06 22.42
C TRP A 20 7.84 -8.49 21.39
N GLN A 21 9.10 -8.49 21.85
CA GLN A 21 10.30 -8.99 21.17
C GLN A 21 10.30 -10.51 20.85
N GLU A 22 9.16 -11.18 20.74
CA GLU A 22 9.14 -12.62 20.45
C GLU A 22 8.21 -13.09 19.32
N GLU A 23 7.25 -12.31 18.81
CA GLU A 23 6.51 -12.67 17.60
C GLU A 23 6.09 -11.40 16.86
N ASP A 24 6.58 -11.18 15.63
CA ASP A 24 6.11 -10.08 14.76
C ASP A 24 4.58 -10.24 14.53
N VAL A 25 3.76 -9.55 15.32
CA VAL A 25 2.30 -9.60 15.17
C VAL A 25 1.92 -8.80 13.92
N LEU A 26 1.82 -9.51 12.79
CA LEU A 26 1.34 -8.95 11.52
C LEU A 26 -0.16 -8.66 11.60
N ASN A 27 -0.54 -7.39 11.78
CA ASN A 27 -1.95 -6.98 11.69
C ASN A 27 -2.36 -6.83 10.24
N LYS A 28 -3.02 -7.86 9.69
CA LYS A 28 -3.55 -7.85 8.32
C LYS A 28 -5.00 -7.41 8.30
N THR A 29 -5.25 -6.25 7.69
CA THR A 29 -6.59 -5.65 7.60
C THR A 29 -7.06 -5.63 6.14
N PRO A 30 -8.20 -6.26 5.80
CA PRO A 30 -8.78 -6.12 4.48
C PRO A 30 -9.26 -4.68 4.27
N VAL A 31 -8.87 -4.07 3.16
CA VAL A 31 -9.21 -2.68 2.84
C VAL A 31 -9.69 -2.52 1.42
N VAL A 32 -10.37 -1.40 1.15
CA VAL A 32 -10.71 -0.96 -0.19
C VAL A 32 -10.02 0.36 -0.46
N ILE A 33 -9.09 0.40 -1.42
CA ILE A 33 -8.48 1.64 -1.90
C ILE A 33 -9.57 2.38 -2.68
N LYS A 34 -9.94 3.56 -2.19
CA LYS A 34 -10.96 4.44 -2.77
C LYS A 34 -10.34 5.52 -3.64
N LYS A 35 -9.19 6.03 -3.24
CA LYS A 35 -8.51 7.11 -3.95
C LYS A 35 -7.00 7.00 -3.77
N ILE A 36 -6.26 7.43 -4.78
CA ILE A 36 -4.81 7.63 -4.72
C ILE A 36 -4.53 9.09 -5.06
N THR A 37 -3.79 9.79 -4.19
CA THR A 37 -3.43 11.20 -4.42
C THR A 37 -1.93 11.38 -4.49
N LYS A 38 -1.43 12.01 -5.55
CA LYS A 38 0.00 12.30 -5.72
C LYS A 38 0.37 13.70 -5.28
N ARG A 39 1.58 13.83 -4.74
CA ARG A 39 2.23 15.07 -4.33
C ARG A 39 3.70 15.03 -4.79
N LYS A 40 4.38 16.17 -4.77
CA LYS A 40 5.77 16.29 -5.25
C LYS A 40 6.74 15.28 -4.59
N GLY A 41 6.48 14.88 -3.34
CA GLY A 41 7.34 13.99 -2.58
C GLY A 41 6.85 12.55 -2.44
N GLY A 42 5.73 12.15 -3.07
CA GLY A 42 5.14 10.84 -2.81
C GLY A 42 3.65 10.75 -3.15
N PHE A 43 2.97 9.73 -2.64
CA PHE A 43 1.54 9.53 -2.84
C PHE A 43 0.85 9.03 -1.57
N THR A 44 -0.46 9.25 -1.48
CA THR A 44 -1.29 8.77 -0.38
C THR A 44 -2.31 7.78 -0.91
N LEU A 45 -2.42 6.63 -0.26
CA LEU A 45 -3.52 5.68 -0.45
C LEU A 45 -4.63 6.01 0.54
N HIS A 46 -5.81 6.31 0.02
CA HIS A 46 -7.03 6.54 0.79
C HIS A 46 -7.82 5.24 0.80
N MET A 47 -7.89 4.61 1.97
CA MET A 47 -8.37 3.24 2.15
C MET A 47 -9.56 3.23 3.09
N GLN A 48 -10.50 2.32 2.83
CA GLN A 48 -11.63 2.05 3.70
C GLN A 48 -11.47 0.64 4.28
N SER A 49 -11.30 0.55 5.59
CA SER A 49 -11.37 -0.71 6.34
C SER A 49 -12.80 -0.96 6.85
N PRO A 50 -13.11 -2.12 7.45
CA PRO A 50 -14.41 -2.39 8.03
C PRO A 50 -14.81 -1.44 9.18
N TYR A 51 -13.83 -0.86 9.86
CA TYR A 51 -14.05 -0.11 11.11
C TYR A 51 -13.75 1.39 10.96
N GLU A 52 -12.86 1.76 10.03
CA GLU A 52 -12.40 3.14 9.85
C GLU A 52 -11.88 3.42 8.45
N ASN A 53 -11.74 4.71 8.12
CA ASN A 53 -11.02 5.15 6.94
C ASN A 53 -9.56 5.38 7.32
N ILE A 54 -8.65 4.83 6.52
CA ILE A 54 -7.20 4.83 6.74
C ILE A 54 -6.56 5.61 5.59
N GLU A 55 -5.63 6.52 5.93
CA GLU A 55 -4.83 7.24 4.94
C GLU A 55 -3.35 6.96 5.20
N TRP A 56 -2.68 6.30 4.25
CA TRP A 56 -1.25 6.02 4.35
C TRP A 56 -0.46 6.75 3.28
N TYR A 57 0.58 7.45 3.71
CA TYR A 57 1.49 8.18 2.84
C TYR A 57 2.73 7.34 2.53
N PHE A 58 3.15 7.37 1.27
CA PHE A 58 4.31 6.68 0.72
C PHE A 58 5.24 7.72 0.10
N SER A 59 6.42 7.89 0.68
CA SER A 59 7.42 8.85 0.24
C SER A 59 8.21 8.32 -0.95
N LYS A 60 8.50 9.19 -1.92
CA LYS A 60 9.42 8.91 -3.02
C LYS A 60 10.82 8.61 -2.46
N GLY A 61 11.41 7.50 -2.89
CA GLY A 61 12.72 7.03 -2.41
C GLY A 61 12.67 6.17 -1.14
N LEU A 62 11.57 6.19 -0.38
CA LEU A 62 11.36 5.37 0.82
C LEU A 62 10.20 4.37 0.64
N THR A 63 9.83 4.10 -0.62
CA THR A 63 8.74 3.20 -0.98
C THR A 63 9.28 2.14 -1.93
N LEU A 64 9.02 0.88 -1.60
CA LEU A 64 9.38 -0.28 -2.39
C LEU A 64 8.14 -0.83 -3.09
N PHE A 65 8.29 -1.14 -4.39
CA PHE A 65 7.24 -1.75 -5.20
C PHE A 65 7.65 -3.15 -5.63
N ASN A 66 7.03 -4.16 -5.03
CA ASN A 66 7.39 -5.56 -5.26
C ASN A 66 6.23 -6.32 -5.90
N PHE A 67 6.46 -6.93 -7.06
CA PHE A 67 5.51 -7.89 -7.62
C PHE A 67 5.76 -9.26 -7.01
N MET A 68 4.77 -9.78 -6.30
CA MET A 68 4.87 -11.05 -5.60
C MET A 68 3.84 -12.05 -6.12
N GLU A 69 4.10 -13.33 -5.92
CA GLU A 69 3.20 -14.42 -6.30
C GLU A 69 2.66 -15.09 -5.04
N GLY A 70 1.34 -15.08 -4.89
CA GLY A 70 0.64 -15.72 -3.78
C GLY A 70 -0.23 -16.86 -4.25
N SER A 71 -0.86 -17.56 -3.29
CA SER A 71 -1.78 -18.67 -3.57
C SER A 71 -2.99 -18.29 -4.43
N LYS A 72 -3.33 -16.99 -4.53
CA LYS A 72 -4.43 -16.45 -5.33
C LYS A 72 -3.96 -15.77 -6.62
N GLY A 73 -2.68 -15.85 -6.95
CA GLY A 73 -2.06 -15.23 -8.12
C GLY A 73 -1.09 -14.10 -7.77
N ARG A 74 -0.67 -13.37 -8.80
CA ARG A 74 0.26 -12.25 -8.69
C ARG A 74 -0.41 -11.03 -8.06
N PHE A 75 0.31 -10.33 -7.19
CA PHE A 75 -0.09 -9.06 -6.59
C PHE A 75 1.08 -8.07 -6.56
N LEU A 76 0.74 -6.79 -6.40
CA LEU A 76 1.67 -5.72 -6.13
C LEU A 76 1.70 -5.46 -4.63
N ARG A 77 2.88 -5.44 -4.03
CA ARG A 77 3.13 -4.93 -2.70
C ARG A 77 3.71 -3.53 -2.81
N ILE A 78 3.09 -2.58 -2.12
CA ILE A 78 3.59 -1.22 -1.90
C ILE A 78 4.00 -1.13 -0.45
N GLU A 79 5.29 -1.05 -0.18
CA GLU A 79 5.89 -1.22 1.15
C GLU A 79 6.74 -0.01 1.51
N HIS A 80 6.66 0.43 2.76
CA HIS A 80 7.58 1.43 3.27
C HIS A 80 8.97 0.80 3.47
N GLU A 81 10.04 1.56 3.25
CA GLU A 81 11.41 1.00 3.21
C GLU A 81 11.86 0.30 4.50
N ASP A 82 11.28 0.67 5.65
CA ASP A 82 11.59 0.08 6.95
C ASP A 82 10.84 -1.24 7.22
N GLY A 83 9.96 -1.65 6.31
CA GLY A 83 9.15 -2.87 6.42
C GLY A 83 8.07 -2.81 7.50
N GLN A 84 7.82 -1.65 8.11
CA GLN A 84 6.83 -1.52 9.19
C GLN A 84 5.40 -1.63 8.68
N TYR A 85 5.13 -1.17 7.46
CA TYR A 85 3.80 -1.28 6.88
C TYR A 85 3.83 -1.40 5.35
N TRP A 86 2.82 -2.09 4.81
CA TRP A 86 2.66 -2.26 3.37
C TRP A 86 1.21 -2.54 2.97
N VAL A 87 0.92 -2.36 1.67
CA VAL A 87 -0.37 -2.68 1.07
C VAL A 87 -0.17 -3.68 -0.07
N ASP A 88 -0.84 -4.82 0.05
CA ASP A 88 -0.91 -5.85 -0.98
C ASP A 88 -2.20 -5.67 -1.80
N LEU A 89 -2.08 -5.38 -3.09
CA LEU A 89 -3.19 -5.14 -4.01
C LEU A 89 -3.05 -5.92 -5.32
N PRO A 90 -4.15 -6.28 -6.00
CA PRO A 90 -4.06 -6.86 -7.33
C PRO A 90 -3.33 -5.91 -8.30
N PRO A 91 -2.63 -6.44 -9.32
CA PRO A 91 -1.91 -5.63 -10.29
C PRO A 91 -2.91 -4.95 -11.23
N ASP A 92 -3.45 -3.82 -10.78
CA ASP A 92 -4.41 -3.03 -11.53
C ASP A 92 -3.69 -2.08 -12.50
N ARG A 93 -4.07 -2.13 -13.78
CA ARG A 93 -3.43 -1.34 -14.83
C ARG A 93 -3.51 0.17 -14.59
N SER A 94 -4.63 0.66 -14.05
CA SER A 94 -4.82 2.10 -13.81
C SER A 94 -3.91 2.58 -12.69
N VAL A 95 -3.79 1.81 -11.61
CA VAL A 95 -2.89 2.12 -10.48
C VAL A 95 -1.43 2.06 -10.92
N LEU A 96 -1.04 1.01 -11.65
CA LEU A 96 0.32 0.85 -12.15
C LEU A 96 0.73 2.00 -13.07
N GLN A 97 -0.15 2.39 -13.99
CA GLN A 97 0.13 3.50 -14.89
C GLN A 97 0.17 4.84 -14.14
N PHE A 98 -0.69 5.01 -13.14
CA PHE A 98 -0.71 6.21 -12.31
C PHE A 98 0.57 6.31 -11.49
N LEU A 99 0.99 5.26 -10.80
CA LEU A 99 2.17 5.28 -9.92
C LEU A 99 3.51 5.02 -10.64
N LYS A 100 3.50 4.88 -11.97
CA LYS A 100 4.66 4.51 -12.78
C LYS A 100 5.92 5.34 -12.48
N GLU A 101 5.78 6.65 -12.31
CA GLU A 101 6.90 7.56 -12.03
C GLU A 101 7.60 7.31 -10.68
N PHE A 102 6.93 6.64 -9.74
CA PHE A 102 7.50 6.24 -8.45
C PHE A 102 8.13 4.85 -8.49
N MET A 103 7.93 4.09 -9.58
CA MET A 103 8.43 2.72 -9.74
C MET A 103 9.69 2.62 -10.62
N GLU A 104 9.94 3.61 -11.47
CA GLU A 104 11.05 3.62 -12.45
C GLU A 104 12.30 4.39 -11.99
N GLU A 105 12.36 4.81 -10.72
CA GLU A 105 13.58 5.36 -10.07
C GLU A 105 14.31 4.31 -9.24
#